data_AF-A0A4Q3FGL6-F1
#
_entry.id   AF-A0A4Q3FGL6-F1
#
_cell.length_a   1.000
_cell.length_b   1.000
_cell.length_c   1.000
_cell.angle_alpha   90.00
_cell.angle_beta   90.00
_cell.angle_gamma   90.00
#
_symmetry.space_group_name_H-M   'P 1'
#
loop_
_entity.id
_entity.type
_entity.pdbx_description
1 polymer ?
#
loop_
_entity_poly.entity_id
_entity_poly.type
_entity_poly.pdbx_seq_one_letter_code
_entity_poly.pdbx_strand_id
1 'polypeptide(L)'
;MGRRAPTESTVPATASLTIASEAGSRKRPGYAKRDIGGIGIAVMERETAIAEVADAVLTGGHMKLAFCNANLVNVAADNAALQRSLSTFLVLADGIGVDLGSWMLYGKSFPANLNGTDFFPTLFARFDRPMRVALLGGRPGVADRAVANLAQRYPAHRFSVVSHGYFSAEEEPALLDKLKAQRPDLLLVAMGNPLQERFIADKLGPQHALVAAGVGALFDFFADEVPRAPELVRQVRLEWMYRLWLEPRRLWRRYVLGNPAFLMRMARQYAVGGRRSG
;
A
#
# COMPACT_ATOMS: atom_id res chain seq x y z
N MET A 1 -15.10 55.48 25.64
CA MET A 1 -14.11 55.43 24.53
C MET A 1 -13.14 54.30 24.85
N GLY A 2 -13.18 53.20 24.10
CA GLY A 2 -12.37 52.01 24.41
C GLY A 2 -12.90 50.75 23.74
N ARG A 3 -12.70 50.65 22.42
CA ARG A 3 -12.96 49.44 21.64
C ARG A 3 -11.87 48.41 21.95
N ARG A 4 -12.25 47.16 22.20
CA ARG A 4 -11.37 45.99 21.99
C ARG A 4 -12.16 44.96 21.19
N ALA A 5 -11.76 44.81 19.93
CA ALA A 5 -12.18 43.71 19.07
C ALA A 5 -11.39 42.44 19.44
N PRO A 6 -11.97 41.24 19.32
CA PRO A 6 -11.21 40.01 19.50
C PRO A 6 -10.37 39.72 18.27
N THR A 7 -9.09 39.44 18.51
CA THR A 7 -8.08 38.98 17.55
C THR A 7 -8.49 37.64 16.92
N GLU A 8 -8.69 37.65 15.60
CA GLU A 8 -8.79 36.45 14.77
C GLU A 8 -7.45 35.69 14.80
N SER A 9 -7.49 34.46 15.33
CA SER A 9 -6.41 33.50 15.26
C SER A 9 -6.41 32.85 13.88
N THR A 10 -5.58 33.36 12.99
CA THR A 10 -5.30 32.79 11.66
C THR A 10 -4.67 31.40 11.79
N VAL A 11 -5.39 30.39 11.33
CA VAL A 11 -4.88 29.03 11.06
C VAL A 11 -3.96 29.11 9.84
N PRO A 12 -2.73 28.57 9.85
CA PRO A 12 -1.86 28.63 8.68
C PRO A 12 -2.37 27.70 7.59
N ALA A 13 -2.41 28.23 6.37
CA ALA A 13 -2.83 27.56 5.16
C ALA A 13 -2.02 26.29 4.89
N THR A 14 -2.75 25.22 4.56
CA THR A 14 -2.26 23.94 4.08
C THR A 14 -1.36 24.15 2.85
N ALA A 15 -0.14 23.64 2.89
CA ALA A 15 0.78 23.68 1.76
C ALA A 15 0.24 22.81 0.61
N SER A 16 -0.30 23.45 -0.43
CA SER A 16 -0.59 22.82 -1.71
C SER A 16 0.72 22.36 -2.37
N LEU A 17 0.77 21.13 -2.85
CA LEU A 17 1.91 20.65 -3.64
C LEU A 17 1.84 21.29 -5.04
N THR A 18 2.43 22.47 -5.19
CA THR A 18 2.75 23.02 -6.52
C THR A 18 3.95 22.25 -7.08
N ILE A 19 3.70 21.09 -7.68
CA ILE A 19 4.73 20.37 -8.44
C ILE A 19 4.87 21.05 -9.80
N ALA A 20 5.99 21.74 -9.98
CA ALA A 20 6.37 22.38 -11.23
C ALA A 20 6.42 21.37 -12.38
N SER A 21 5.72 21.71 -13.46
CA SER A 21 5.69 21.02 -14.74
C SER A 21 7.05 21.13 -15.45
N GLU A 22 7.85 20.08 -15.39
CA GLU A 22 8.88 19.81 -16.39
C GLU A 22 8.72 18.37 -16.89
N ALA A 23 8.07 18.24 -18.04
CA ALA A 23 7.97 17.00 -18.81
C ALA A 23 9.34 16.68 -19.42
N GLY A 24 10.20 16.10 -18.61
CA GLY A 24 11.44 15.45 -19.02
C GLY A 24 11.64 14.25 -18.12
N SER A 25 12.02 13.10 -18.70
CA SER A 25 12.29 11.83 -18.01
C SER A 25 13.23 12.00 -16.81
N ARG A 26 12.72 12.43 -15.65
CA ARG A 26 13.47 12.46 -14.40
C ARG A 26 13.76 11.01 -14.04
N LYS A 27 15.06 10.66 -13.92
CA LYS A 27 15.46 9.47 -13.20
C LYS A 27 14.80 9.53 -11.82
N ARG A 28 13.94 8.55 -11.51
CA ARG A 28 13.30 8.45 -10.20
C ARG A 28 14.37 8.60 -9.11
N PRO A 29 14.15 9.43 -8.07
CA PRO A 29 15.10 9.55 -6.97
C PRO A 29 15.46 8.15 -6.46
N GLY A 30 16.76 7.85 -6.38
CA GLY A 30 17.19 6.61 -5.74
C GLY A 30 16.83 6.66 -4.26
N TYR A 31 15.93 5.81 -3.80
CA TYR A 31 15.65 5.62 -2.38
C TYR A 31 16.45 4.44 -1.84
N ALA A 32 16.89 4.54 -0.58
CA ALA A 32 17.54 3.44 0.11
C ALA A 32 16.56 2.27 0.28
N LYS A 33 17.07 1.04 0.24
CA LYS A 33 16.29 -0.18 0.50
C LYS A 33 16.91 -0.96 1.66
N ARG A 34 16.07 -1.55 2.50
CA ARG A 34 16.47 -2.53 3.52
C ARG A 34 15.94 -3.90 3.13
N ASP A 35 16.79 -4.90 3.21
CA ASP A 35 16.45 -6.29 2.96
C ASP A 35 15.86 -6.91 4.22
N ILE A 36 14.56 -7.19 4.18
CA ILE A 36 13.83 -7.85 5.27
C ILE A 36 13.34 -9.20 4.73
N GLY A 37 14.06 -10.26 5.07
CA GLY A 37 13.73 -11.63 4.70
C GLY A 37 13.77 -11.91 3.20
N GLY A 38 14.70 -11.29 2.46
CA GLY A 38 14.85 -11.43 1.01
C GLY A 38 14.03 -10.42 0.20
N ILE A 39 13.37 -9.46 0.85
CA ILE A 39 12.55 -8.43 0.21
C ILE A 39 13.19 -7.06 0.45
N GLY A 40 13.54 -6.35 -0.63
CA GLY A 40 14.04 -4.98 -0.57
C GLY A 40 12.92 -3.96 -0.36
N ILE A 41 12.70 -3.56 0.90
CA ILE A 41 11.70 -2.56 1.30
C ILE A 41 12.30 -1.16 1.24
N ALA A 42 11.59 -0.21 0.63
CA ALA A 42 12.00 1.17 0.52
C ALA A 42 12.02 1.87 1.90
N VAL A 43 13.10 2.61 2.17
CA VAL A 43 13.24 3.46 3.35
C VAL A 43 12.74 4.84 2.99
N MET A 44 11.46 5.11 3.27
CA MET A 44 10.79 6.33 2.83
C MET A 44 9.87 6.88 3.92
N GLU A 45 9.75 8.20 3.95
CA GLU A 45 8.66 8.88 4.65
C GLU A 45 7.37 8.82 3.83
N ARG A 46 6.25 9.05 4.51
CA ARG A 46 4.92 9.02 3.87
C ARG A 46 4.81 9.99 2.71
N GLU A 47 5.32 11.20 2.89
CA GLU A 47 5.22 12.25 1.87
C GLU A 47 6.01 11.91 0.62
N THR A 48 7.21 11.36 0.78
CA THR A 48 8.02 10.89 -0.34
C THR A 48 7.32 9.74 -1.07
N ALA A 49 6.75 8.78 -0.34
CA ALA A 49 6.06 7.64 -0.96
C ALA A 49 4.78 8.05 -1.72
N ILE A 50 4.02 9.02 -1.19
CA ILE A 50 2.86 9.60 -1.89
C ILE A 50 3.32 10.36 -3.15
N ALA A 51 4.39 11.16 -3.04
CA ALA A 51 4.94 11.90 -4.17
C ALA A 51 5.41 10.97 -5.30
N GLU A 52 6.05 9.84 -5.00
CA GLU A 52 6.46 8.85 -6.01
C GLU A 52 5.25 8.27 -6.78
N VAL A 53 4.17 7.94 -6.07
CA VAL A 53 2.94 7.42 -6.72
C VAL A 53 2.26 8.52 -7.53
N ALA A 54 2.17 9.74 -7.00
CA ALA A 54 1.61 10.88 -7.70
C ALA A 54 2.41 11.21 -8.97
N ASP A 55 3.74 11.24 -8.90
CA ASP A 55 4.63 11.49 -10.02
C ASP A 55 4.46 10.42 -11.11
N ALA A 56 4.37 9.14 -10.74
CA ALA A 56 4.12 8.06 -11.69
C ALA A 56 2.79 8.27 -12.45
N VAL A 57 1.73 8.68 -11.75
CA VAL A 57 0.45 9.00 -12.40
C VAL A 57 0.57 10.23 -13.30
N LEU A 58 1.22 11.31 -12.86
CA LEU A 58 1.34 12.56 -13.60
C LEU A 58 2.22 12.45 -14.85
N THR A 59 3.26 11.63 -14.78
CA THR A 59 4.23 11.42 -15.88
C THR A 59 3.82 10.29 -16.82
N GLY A 60 2.74 9.57 -16.53
CA GLY A 60 2.34 8.38 -17.28
C GLY A 60 3.29 7.19 -17.08
N GLY A 61 4.05 7.18 -15.99
CA GLY A 61 5.01 6.13 -15.67
C GLY A 61 4.34 4.87 -15.10
N HIS A 62 4.76 3.69 -15.58
CA HIS A 62 4.27 2.43 -15.00
C HIS A 62 4.97 2.14 -13.66
N MET A 63 4.20 1.75 -12.64
CA MET A 63 4.69 1.40 -11.31
C MET A 63 3.91 0.22 -10.73
N LYS A 64 4.64 -0.74 -10.14
CA LYS A 64 4.09 -1.83 -9.35
C LYS A 64 4.35 -1.53 -7.87
N LEU A 65 3.30 -1.54 -7.06
CA LEU A 65 3.34 -1.16 -5.65
C LEU A 65 2.92 -2.34 -4.77
N ALA A 66 3.69 -2.61 -3.72
CA ALA A 66 3.34 -3.62 -2.72
C ALA A 66 3.57 -3.09 -1.30
N PHE A 67 2.76 -3.57 -0.36
CA PHE A 67 2.90 -3.28 1.06
C PHE A 67 3.42 -4.51 1.78
N CYS A 68 4.62 -4.41 2.34
CA CYS A 68 5.30 -5.53 2.99
C CYS A 68 5.06 -5.53 4.48
N ASN A 69 4.43 -6.59 4.96
CA ASN A 69 4.24 -6.89 6.37
C ASN A 69 4.89 -8.26 6.68
N ALA A 70 4.92 -8.65 7.95
CA ALA A 70 5.53 -9.91 8.39
C ALA A 70 4.98 -11.16 7.66
N ASN A 71 3.72 -11.14 7.23
CA ASN A 71 3.13 -12.26 6.50
C ASN A 71 3.66 -12.35 5.06
N LEU A 72 3.81 -11.23 4.36
CA LEU A 72 4.41 -11.24 3.03
C LEU A 72 5.85 -11.77 3.09
N VAL A 73 6.61 -11.38 4.10
CA VAL A 73 7.96 -11.92 4.35
C VAL A 73 7.90 -13.43 4.55
N ASN A 74 7.03 -13.94 5.41
CA ASN A 74 6.90 -15.39 5.64
C ASN A 74 6.50 -16.16 4.37
N VAL A 75 5.56 -15.63 3.59
CA VAL A 75 5.10 -16.26 2.34
C VAL A 75 6.18 -16.23 1.27
N ALA A 76 7.01 -15.18 1.22
CA ALA A 76 8.10 -15.05 0.27
C ALA A 76 9.37 -15.79 0.67
N ALA A 77 9.55 -16.12 1.95
CA ALA A 77 10.82 -16.60 2.47
C ALA A 77 11.32 -17.89 1.78
N ASP A 78 10.41 -18.79 1.42
CA ASP A 78 10.73 -20.04 0.72
C ASP A 78 10.27 -20.01 -0.75
N ASN A 79 10.01 -18.81 -1.30
CA ASN A 79 9.52 -18.62 -2.66
C ASN A 79 10.38 -17.63 -3.45
N ALA A 80 11.47 -18.13 -4.04
CA ALA A 80 12.40 -17.34 -4.83
C ALA A 80 11.73 -16.64 -6.03
N ALA A 81 10.70 -17.24 -6.63
CA ALA A 81 9.95 -16.61 -7.71
C ALA A 81 9.23 -15.35 -7.22
N LEU A 82 8.55 -15.41 -6.06
CA LEU A 82 7.89 -14.25 -5.46
C LEU A 82 8.88 -13.16 -5.06
N GLN A 83 10.03 -13.52 -4.48
CA GLN A 83 11.08 -12.53 -4.16
C GLN A 83 11.59 -11.82 -5.42
N ARG A 84 11.83 -12.56 -6.51
CA ARG A 84 12.19 -11.96 -7.80
C ARG A 84 11.11 -11.05 -8.35
N SER A 85 9.84 -11.47 -8.30
CA SER A 85 8.72 -10.61 -8.71
C SER A 85 8.71 -9.31 -7.91
N LEU A 86 8.81 -9.39 -6.57
CA LEU A 86 8.82 -8.24 -5.66
C LEU A 86 10.02 -7.30 -5.89
N SER A 87 11.15 -7.78 -6.41
CA SER A 87 12.29 -6.90 -6.74
C SER A 87 11.95 -5.83 -7.80
N THR A 88 10.91 -6.06 -8.61
CA THR A 88 10.41 -5.12 -9.62
C THR A 88 9.41 -4.09 -9.07
N PHE A 89 9.04 -4.20 -7.79
CA PHE A 89 8.04 -3.36 -7.15
C PHE A 89 8.71 -2.23 -6.36
N LEU A 90 8.01 -1.11 -6.23
CA LEU A 90 8.17 -0.25 -5.07
C LEU A 90 7.50 -0.97 -3.88
N VAL A 91 8.30 -1.39 -2.90
CA VAL A 91 7.80 -2.12 -1.74
C VAL A 91 7.83 -1.19 -0.52
N LEU A 92 6.67 -0.89 0.04
CA LEU A 92 6.51 0.00 1.19
C LEU A 92 6.35 -0.79 2.50
N ALA A 93 6.88 -0.25 3.60
CA ALA A 93 6.78 -0.88 4.92
C ALA A 93 5.35 -0.79 5.49
N ASP A 94 4.80 -1.93 5.90
CA ASP A 94 3.45 -2.04 6.49
C ASP A 94 3.47 -2.82 7.82
N GLY A 95 3.17 -2.11 8.90
CA GLY A 95 2.97 -2.67 10.23
C GLY A 95 4.24 -2.83 11.09
N ILE A 96 4.03 -3.15 12.38
CA ILE A 96 5.13 -3.22 13.38
C ILE A 96 6.15 -4.32 13.06
N GLY A 97 5.71 -5.45 12.50
CA GLY A 97 6.59 -6.61 12.31
C GLY A 97 7.82 -6.28 11.47
N VAL A 98 7.64 -5.61 10.33
CA VAL A 98 8.76 -5.22 9.45
C VAL A 98 9.61 -4.12 10.06
N ASP A 99 9.05 -3.22 10.86
CA ASP A 99 9.82 -2.22 11.60
C ASP A 99 10.71 -2.85 12.66
N LEU A 100 10.18 -3.82 13.40
CA LEU A 100 10.97 -4.60 14.36
C LEU A 100 12.07 -5.39 13.65
N GLY A 101 11.76 -6.01 12.51
CA GLY A 101 12.78 -6.67 11.66
C GLY A 101 13.87 -5.69 11.21
N SER A 102 13.49 -4.48 10.77
CA SER A 102 14.43 -3.43 10.41
C SER A 102 15.28 -3.00 11.59
N TRP A 103 14.69 -2.82 12.77
CA TRP A 103 15.44 -2.46 13.97
C TRP A 103 16.42 -3.56 14.39
N MET A 104 16.01 -4.83 14.35
CA MET A 104 16.89 -5.97 14.66
C MET A 104 18.08 -6.08 13.70
N LEU A 105 17.85 -5.87 12.40
CA LEU A 105 18.86 -6.07 11.36
C LEU A 105 19.76 -4.85 11.14
N TYR A 106 19.21 -3.64 11.25
CA TYR A 106 19.85 -2.38 10.87
C TYR A 106 19.97 -1.37 12.02
N GLY A 107 19.47 -1.70 13.22
CA GLY A 107 19.49 -0.80 14.39
C GLY A 107 18.54 0.41 14.28
N LYS A 108 17.72 0.49 13.23
CA LYS A 108 16.80 1.60 12.96
C LYS A 108 15.46 1.08 12.45
N SER A 109 14.36 1.67 12.93
CA SER A 109 13.02 1.43 12.37
C SER A 109 12.86 2.09 11.00
N PHE A 110 11.79 1.76 10.27
CA PHE A 110 11.43 2.52 9.07
C PHE A 110 10.93 3.94 9.46
N PRO A 111 11.12 4.95 8.60
CA PRO A 111 10.71 6.33 8.90
C PRO A 111 9.21 6.50 9.09
N ALA A 112 8.40 5.68 8.40
CA ALA A 112 6.95 5.72 8.47
C ALA A 112 6.34 4.33 8.31
N ASN A 113 5.21 4.12 8.99
CA ASN A 113 4.28 3.03 8.67
C ASN A 113 3.41 3.48 7.49
N LEU A 114 3.61 2.85 6.34
CA LEU A 114 2.98 3.20 5.06
C LEU A 114 1.80 2.28 4.77
N ASN A 115 1.08 1.82 5.81
CA ASN A 115 -0.10 0.97 5.66
C ASN A 115 -1.09 1.53 4.62
N GLY A 116 -1.68 0.65 3.82
CA GLY A 116 -2.60 1.05 2.75
C GLY A 116 -3.81 1.84 3.26
N THR A 117 -4.28 1.55 4.47
CA THR A 117 -5.47 2.19 5.05
C THR A 117 -5.30 3.67 5.39
N ASP A 118 -4.07 4.15 5.51
CA ASP A 118 -3.74 5.57 5.69
C ASP A 118 -3.13 6.16 4.41
N PHE A 119 -2.35 5.36 3.68
CA PHE A 119 -1.68 5.77 2.46
C PHE A 119 -2.65 6.26 1.38
N PHE A 120 -3.65 5.46 1.01
CA PHE A 120 -4.56 5.79 -0.08
C PHE A 120 -5.52 6.95 0.25
N PRO A 121 -6.15 7.03 1.45
CA PRO A 121 -6.88 8.24 1.85
C PRO A 121 -6.06 9.51 1.76
N THR A 122 -4.79 9.47 2.17
CA THR A 122 -3.89 10.64 2.10
C THR A 122 -3.56 10.97 0.63
N LEU A 123 -3.31 9.96 -0.20
CA LEU A 123 -3.10 10.14 -1.64
C LEU A 123 -4.31 10.80 -2.29
N PHE A 124 -5.52 10.28 -2.08
CA PHE A 124 -6.74 10.83 -2.67
C PHE A 124 -7.05 12.25 -2.17
N ALA A 125 -6.86 12.53 -0.87
CA ALA A 125 -7.11 13.85 -0.33
C ALA A 125 -6.17 14.94 -0.87
N ARG A 126 -4.97 14.57 -1.34
CA ARG A 126 -3.91 15.51 -1.74
C ARG A 126 -3.63 15.53 -3.23
N PHE A 127 -4.26 14.65 -4.01
CA PHE A 127 -4.03 14.60 -5.44
C PHE A 127 -4.97 15.58 -6.14
N ASP A 128 -4.44 16.72 -6.57
CA ASP A 128 -5.23 17.86 -7.05
C ASP A 128 -5.88 17.67 -8.44
N ARG A 129 -5.76 16.49 -9.06
CA ARG A 129 -6.37 16.18 -10.37
C ARG A 129 -7.32 14.99 -10.28
N PRO A 130 -8.33 14.92 -11.15
CA PRO A 130 -9.16 13.72 -11.23
C PRO A 130 -8.33 12.48 -11.55
N MET A 131 -8.39 11.48 -10.67
CA MET A 131 -7.71 10.20 -10.82
C MET A 131 -8.75 9.13 -11.14
N ARG A 132 -8.47 8.28 -12.12
CA ARG A 132 -9.27 7.09 -12.44
C ARG A 132 -8.74 5.91 -11.63
N VAL A 133 -9.48 5.53 -10.61
CA VAL A 133 -9.12 4.47 -9.68
C VAL A 133 -10.00 3.26 -9.94
N ALA A 134 -9.38 2.14 -10.28
CA ALA A 134 -10.05 0.87 -10.52
C ALA A 134 -9.81 -0.10 -9.36
N LEU A 135 -10.83 -0.86 -8.97
CA LEU A 135 -10.78 -1.86 -7.92
C LEU A 135 -10.95 -3.26 -8.53
N LEU A 136 -10.00 -4.15 -8.25
CA LEU A 136 -10.01 -5.56 -8.62
C LEU A 136 -9.77 -6.40 -7.37
N GLY A 137 -10.67 -7.30 -7.03
CA GLY A 137 -10.49 -8.18 -5.87
C GLY A 137 -11.58 -8.07 -4.81
N GLY A 138 -11.34 -8.72 -3.68
CA GLY A 138 -12.31 -8.86 -2.60
C GLY A 138 -13.41 -9.89 -2.90
N ARG A 139 -14.27 -10.09 -1.90
CA ARG A 139 -15.49 -10.90 -2.04
C ARG A 139 -16.49 -10.19 -2.96
N PRO A 140 -17.37 -10.92 -3.68
CA PRO A 140 -18.43 -10.31 -4.47
C PRO A 140 -19.20 -9.25 -3.67
N GLY A 141 -19.40 -8.07 -4.27
CA GLY A 141 -20.10 -6.92 -3.67
C GLY A 141 -19.27 -6.03 -2.74
N VAL A 142 -18.09 -6.45 -2.26
CA VAL A 142 -17.24 -5.62 -1.39
C VAL A 142 -16.66 -4.44 -2.18
N ALA A 143 -16.13 -4.70 -3.38
CA ALA A 143 -15.57 -3.66 -4.23
C ALA A 143 -16.62 -2.62 -4.65
N ASP A 144 -17.86 -3.03 -4.91
CA ASP A 144 -18.96 -2.12 -5.28
C ASP A 144 -19.30 -1.15 -4.15
N ARG A 145 -19.42 -1.66 -2.91
CA ARG A 145 -19.59 -0.82 -1.72
C ARG A 145 -18.40 0.13 -1.51
N ALA A 146 -17.18 -0.38 -1.65
CA ALA A 146 -15.98 0.43 -1.56
C ALA A 146 -15.98 1.58 -2.58
N VAL A 147 -16.36 1.32 -3.83
CA VAL A 147 -16.48 2.35 -4.88
C VAL A 147 -17.53 3.41 -4.51
N ALA A 148 -18.70 3.00 -4.01
CA ALA A 148 -19.75 3.93 -3.60
C ALA A 148 -19.28 4.89 -2.49
N ASN A 149 -18.65 4.34 -1.44
CA ASN A 149 -18.12 5.10 -0.32
C ASN A 149 -16.96 6.02 -0.73
N LEU A 150 -16.04 5.53 -1.57
CA LEU A 150 -14.93 6.32 -2.08
C LEU A 150 -15.42 7.48 -2.96
N ALA A 151 -16.41 7.25 -3.82
CA ALA A 151 -17.00 8.29 -4.67
C ALA A 151 -17.67 9.39 -3.85
N GLN A 152 -18.33 9.03 -2.74
CA GLN A 152 -18.90 10.02 -1.82
C GLN A 152 -17.81 10.82 -1.08
N ARG A 153 -16.74 10.15 -0.64
CA ARG A 153 -15.70 10.76 0.19
C ARG A 153 -14.68 11.57 -0.60
N TYR A 154 -14.41 11.20 -1.86
CA TYR A 154 -13.43 11.83 -2.73
C TYR A 154 -14.03 12.13 -4.12
N PRO A 155 -15.00 13.06 -4.20
CA PRO A 155 -15.78 13.30 -5.43
C PRO A 155 -14.96 13.85 -6.61
N ALA A 156 -13.73 14.33 -6.35
CA ALA A 156 -12.81 14.76 -7.39
C ALA A 156 -12.28 13.60 -8.26
N HIS A 157 -12.35 12.36 -7.76
CA HIS A 157 -11.83 11.17 -8.44
C HIS A 157 -12.95 10.27 -8.99
N ARG A 158 -12.60 9.40 -9.94
CA ARG A 158 -13.52 8.43 -10.52
C ARG A 158 -13.14 7.04 -10.06
N PHE A 159 -14.07 6.36 -9.40
CA PHE A 159 -13.87 5.01 -8.90
C PHE A 159 -14.72 4.03 -9.70
N SER A 160 -14.17 2.87 -10.04
CA SER A 160 -14.88 1.81 -10.76
C SER A 160 -14.46 0.42 -10.33
N VAL A 161 -15.39 -0.54 -10.37
CA VAL A 161 -15.09 -1.95 -10.15
C VAL A 161 -14.73 -2.63 -11.47
N VAL A 162 -13.62 -3.36 -11.46
CA VAL A 162 -13.20 -4.20 -12.59
C VAL A 162 -13.82 -5.58 -12.48
N SER A 163 -13.54 -6.27 -11.37
CA SER A 163 -14.07 -7.60 -11.05
C SER A 163 -13.82 -7.97 -9.59
N HIS A 164 -14.47 -9.02 -9.11
CA HIS A 164 -14.10 -9.68 -7.86
C HIS A 164 -12.78 -10.46 -8.01
N GLY A 165 -12.18 -10.89 -6.89
CA GLY A 165 -10.87 -11.56 -6.90
C GLY A 165 -10.86 -13.02 -7.33
N TYR A 166 -12.02 -13.61 -7.58
CA TYR A 166 -12.21 -15.05 -7.83
C TYR A 166 -12.60 -15.29 -9.30
N PHE A 167 -11.68 -15.14 -10.23
CA PHE A 167 -11.90 -15.40 -11.66
C PHE A 167 -11.12 -16.63 -12.11
N SER A 168 -11.65 -17.34 -13.11
CA SER A 168 -11.02 -18.52 -13.71
C SER A 168 -9.93 -18.13 -14.71
N ALA A 169 -9.15 -19.12 -15.17
CA ALA A 169 -8.12 -18.89 -16.19
C ALA A 169 -8.73 -18.48 -17.54
N GLU A 170 -9.96 -18.92 -17.82
CA GLU A 170 -10.73 -18.59 -19.02
C GLU A 170 -11.30 -17.16 -18.98
N GLU A 171 -11.57 -16.63 -17.78
CA GLU A 171 -12.07 -15.26 -17.56
C GLU A 171 -10.93 -14.22 -17.55
N GLU A 172 -9.70 -14.63 -17.28
CA GLU A 172 -8.53 -13.74 -17.18
C GLU A 172 -8.29 -12.89 -18.45
N PRO A 173 -8.33 -13.43 -19.68
CA PRO A 173 -8.12 -12.63 -20.88
C PRO A 173 -9.12 -11.48 -21.02
N ALA A 174 -10.41 -11.76 -20.79
CA ALA A 174 -11.46 -10.74 -20.83
C ALA A 174 -11.28 -9.68 -19.74
N LEU A 175 -10.80 -10.07 -18.55
CA LEU A 175 -10.44 -9.15 -17.49
C LEU A 175 -9.30 -8.20 -17.89
N LEU A 176 -8.25 -8.73 -18.52
CA LEU A 176 -7.11 -7.94 -19.00
C LEU A 176 -7.51 -6.97 -20.11
N ASP A 177 -8.39 -7.39 -21.03
CA ASP A 177 -8.94 -6.52 -22.07
C ASP A 177 -9.78 -5.38 -21.47
N LYS A 178 -10.59 -5.67 -20.44
CA LYS A 178 -11.33 -4.65 -19.69
C LYS A 178 -10.39 -3.63 -19.04
N LEU A 179 -9.31 -4.08 -18.40
CA LEU A 179 -8.30 -3.19 -17.83
C LEU A 179 -7.61 -2.33 -18.90
N LYS A 180 -7.26 -2.94 -20.05
CA LYS A 180 -6.65 -2.24 -21.18
C LYS A 180 -7.57 -1.18 -21.79
N ALA A 181 -8.88 -1.44 -21.83
CA ALA A 181 -9.87 -0.48 -22.31
C ALA A 181 -10.10 0.67 -21.31
N GLN A 182 -10.17 0.36 -20.01
CA GLN A 182 -10.37 1.37 -18.96
C GLN A 182 -9.13 2.24 -18.72
N ARG A 183 -7.92 1.67 -18.84
CA ARG A 183 -6.64 2.28 -18.50
C ARG A 183 -6.69 3.13 -17.22
N PRO A 184 -6.99 2.55 -16.05
CA PRO A 184 -6.95 3.29 -14.80
C PRO A 184 -5.57 3.90 -14.55
N ASP A 185 -5.59 5.07 -13.90
CA ASP A 185 -4.38 5.71 -13.41
C ASP A 185 -3.83 4.92 -12.20
N LEU A 186 -4.75 4.42 -11.35
CA LEU A 186 -4.43 3.57 -10.22
C LEU A 186 -5.35 2.34 -10.20
N LEU A 187 -4.76 1.15 -10.26
CA LEU A 187 -5.45 -0.12 -10.05
C LEU A 187 -5.10 -0.67 -8.66
N LEU A 188 -6.11 -0.84 -7.82
CA LEU A 188 -6.01 -1.49 -6.52
C LEU A 188 -6.38 -2.97 -6.67
N VAL A 189 -5.47 -3.88 -6.27
CA VAL A 189 -5.63 -5.33 -6.40
C VAL A 189 -5.71 -5.97 -5.02
N ALA A 190 -6.88 -6.51 -4.67
CA ALA A 190 -7.23 -7.08 -3.37
C ALA A 190 -7.48 -8.60 -3.47
N MET A 191 -6.48 -9.35 -3.95
CA MET A 191 -6.57 -10.83 -4.07
C MET A 191 -5.86 -11.58 -2.93
N GLY A 192 -5.16 -10.85 -2.06
CA GLY A 192 -4.39 -11.41 -0.96
C GLY A 192 -3.00 -11.91 -1.39
N ASN A 193 -2.11 -12.05 -0.41
CA ASN A 193 -0.76 -12.57 -0.66
C ASN A 193 -0.77 -14.09 -0.81
N PRO A 194 -0.02 -14.67 -1.77
CA PRO A 194 0.85 -14.01 -2.75
C PRO A 194 0.19 -13.76 -4.12
N LEU A 195 -1.12 -14.04 -4.25
CA LEU A 195 -1.82 -14.04 -5.54
C LEU A 195 -1.79 -12.67 -6.21
N GLN A 196 -2.03 -11.59 -5.44
CA GLN A 196 -2.02 -10.23 -5.99
C GLN A 196 -0.63 -9.81 -6.50
N GLU A 197 0.45 -10.14 -5.77
CA GLU A 197 1.81 -9.79 -6.20
C GLU A 197 2.17 -10.52 -7.49
N ARG A 198 1.82 -11.81 -7.60
CA ARG A 198 2.04 -12.59 -8.83
C ARG A 198 1.22 -12.05 -9.99
N PHE A 199 -0.07 -11.80 -9.79
CA PHE A 199 -0.93 -11.24 -10.82
C PHE A 199 -0.40 -9.90 -11.34
N ILE A 200 -0.01 -8.99 -10.44
CA ILE A 200 0.58 -7.69 -10.82
C ILE A 200 1.92 -7.88 -11.54
N ALA A 201 2.77 -8.79 -11.06
CA ALA A 201 4.07 -9.04 -11.66
C ALA A 201 3.95 -9.61 -13.08
N ASP A 202 3.11 -10.63 -13.25
CA ASP A 202 3.10 -11.50 -14.42
C ASP A 202 2.13 -11.00 -15.50
N LYS A 203 1.04 -10.32 -15.12
CA LYS A 203 -0.05 -9.96 -16.04
C LYS A 203 -0.17 -8.47 -16.30
N LEU A 204 0.22 -7.63 -15.32
CA LEU A 204 0.03 -6.19 -15.43
C LEU A 204 1.26 -5.47 -15.99
N GLY A 205 0.98 -4.48 -16.82
CA GLY A 205 1.94 -3.67 -17.55
C GLY A 205 1.38 -2.28 -17.85
N PRO A 206 2.15 -1.42 -18.54
CA PRO A 206 1.79 -0.02 -18.81
C PRO A 206 0.47 0.16 -19.57
N GLN A 207 0.06 -0.85 -20.34
CA GLN A 207 -1.20 -0.85 -21.08
C GLN A 207 -2.43 -1.11 -20.20
N HIS A 208 -2.25 -1.69 -19.01
CA HIS A 208 -3.35 -2.07 -18.11
C HIS A 208 -3.60 -1.04 -17.01
N ALA A 209 -2.55 -0.40 -16.48
CA ALA A 209 -2.66 0.68 -15.50
C ALA A 209 -1.34 1.46 -15.43
N LEU A 210 -1.38 2.73 -15.00
CA LEU A 210 -0.15 3.46 -14.67
C LEU A 210 0.43 2.89 -13.36
N VAL A 211 -0.34 2.89 -12.28
CA VAL A 211 0.07 2.29 -11.01
C VAL A 211 -0.79 1.07 -10.69
N ALA A 212 -0.17 -0.08 -10.39
CA ALA A 212 -0.87 -1.28 -9.92
C ALA A 212 -0.40 -1.63 -8.50
N ALA A 213 -1.31 -1.59 -7.53
CA ALA A 213 -1.01 -1.76 -6.11
C ALA A 213 -1.68 -2.99 -5.51
N GLY A 214 -0.88 -3.89 -4.92
CA GLY A 214 -1.41 -5.00 -4.12
C GLY A 214 -1.82 -4.53 -2.74
N VAL A 215 -3.12 -4.56 -2.42
CA VAL A 215 -3.66 -3.90 -1.21
C VAL A 215 -4.27 -4.85 -0.18
N GLY A 216 -4.36 -6.15 -0.48
CA GLY A 216 -4.91 -7.13 0.45
C GLY A 216 -6.35 -6.79 0.87
N ALA A 217 -6.62 -6.74 2.17
CA ALA A 217 -7.96 -6.52 2.72
C ALA A 217 -8.39 -5.04 2.77
N LEU A 218 -7.76 -4.14 2.00
CA LEU A 218 -8.08 -2.70 2.02
C LEU A 218 -9.55 -2.41 1.67
N PHE A 219 -10.16 -3.20 0.80
CA PHE A 219 -11.54 -2.96 0.37
C PHE A 219 -12.55 -3.16 1.50
N ASP A 220 -12.27 -4.04 2.47
CA ASP A 220 -13.14 -4.23 3.64
C ASP A 220 -13.20 -2.92 4.49
N PHE A 221 -12.13 -2.11 4.47
CA PHE A 221 -12.11 -0.79 5.12
C PHE A 221 -12.83 0.28 4.32
N PHE A 222 -12.71 0.26 2.99
CA PHE A 222 -13.40 1.23 2.14
C PHE A 222 -14.90 0.95 2.04
N ALA A 223 -15.30 -0.31 2.18
CA ALA A 223 -16.70 -0.73 2.21
C ALA A 223 -17.36 -0.55 3.59
N ASP A 224 -16.64 0.00 4.59
CA ASP A 224 -17.07 0.14 5.98
C ASP A 224 -17.54 -1.19 6.63
N GLU A 225 -17.05 -2.35 6.14
CA GLU A 225 -17.37 -3.65 6.75
C GLU A 225 -16.65 -3.87 8.07
N VAL A 226 -15.46 -3.29 8.18
CA VAL A 226 -14.61 -3.40 9.36
C VAL A 226 -14.44 -2.01 9.95
N PRO A 227 -14.92 -1.76 11.18
CA PRO A 227 -14.67 -0.49 11.84
C PRO A 227 -13.17 -0.22 11.89
N ARG A 228 -12.76 1.02 11.65
CA ARG A 228 -11.36 1.42 11.84
C ARG A 228 -11.01 1.34 13.32
N ALA A 229 -9.82 0.85 13.64
CA ALA A 229 -9.31 0.94 15.00
C ALA A 229 -9.28 2.42 15.43
N PRO A 230 -9.65 2.77 16.69
CA PRO A 230 -9.59 4.13 17.18
C PRO A 230 -8.21 4.78 16.96
N GLU A 231 -8.17 6.11 16.79
CA GLU A 231 -6.94 6.84 16.47
C GLU A 231 -5.80 6.53 17.46
N LEU A 232 -6.11 6.47 18.77
CA LEU A 232 -5.13 6.09 19.80
C LEU A 232 -4.54 4.69 19.56
N VAL A 233 -5.36 3.72 19.15
CA VAL A 233 -4.93 2.34 18.84
C VAL A 233 -4.05 2.30 17.58
N ARG A 234 -4.36 3.14 16.59
CA ARG A 234 -3.55 3.30 15.38
C ARG A 234 -2.22 3.99 15.66
N GLN A 235 -2.21 5.01 16.52
CA GLN A 235 -1.00 5.71 16.96
C GLN A 235 -0.04 4.80 17.73
N VAL A 236 -0.56 3.91 18.59
CA VAL A 236 0.27 2.87 19.24
C VAL A 236 0.53 1.66 18.34
N ARG A 237 0.12 1.72 17.06
CA ARG A 237 0.33 0.70 16.02
C ARG A 237 -0.29 -0.67 16.33
N LEU A 238 -1.28 -0.74 17.21
CA LEU A 238 -1.97 -1.97 17.63
C LEU A 238 -3.20 -2.32 16.77
N GLU A 239 -3.34 -1.73 15.58
CA GLU A 239 -4.45 -2.02 14.67
C GLU A 239 -4.55 -3.52 14.33
N TRP A 240 -3.42 -4.22 14.29
CA TRP A 240 -3.39 -5.67 14.09
C TRP A 240 -4.06 -6.45 15.24
N MET A 241 -3.98 -5.98 16.48
CA MET A 241 -4.68 -6.58 17.63
C MET A 241 -6.17 -6.34 17.55
N TYR A 242 -6.59 -5.15 17.13
CA TYR A 242 -8.00 -4.82 16.91
C TYR A 242 -8.61 -5.71 15.81
N ARG A 243 -7.90 -5.91 14.69
CA ARG A 243 -8.32 -6.84 13.63
C ARG A 243 -8.35 -8.29 14.11
N LEU A 244 -7.38 -8.74 14.90
CA LEU A 244 -7.37 -10.08 15.48
C LEU A 244 -8.59 -10.30 16.40
N TRP A 245 -8.99 -9.28 17.16
CA TRP A 245 -10.19 -9.35 17.99
C TRP A 245 -11.48 -9.45 17.16
N LEU A 246 -11.55 -8.76 16.02
CA LEU A 246 -12.69 -8.83 15.10
C LEU A 246 -12.74 -10.12 14.27
N GLU A 247 -11.59 -10.67 13.88
CA GLU A 247 -11.52 -11.86 13.02
C GLU A 247 -10.57 -12.95 13.57
N PRO A 248 -10.79 -13.44 14.79
CA PRO A 248 -9.84 -14.32 15.47
C PRO A 248 -9.62 -15.62 14.70
N ARG A 249 -10.68 -16.21 14.13
CA ARG A 249 -10.60 -17.47 13.35
C ARG A 249 -9.82 -17.33 12.04
N ARG A 250 -9.84 -16.15 11.40
CA ARG A 250 -9.14 -15.91 10.13
C ARG A 250 -7.66 -15.61 10.38
N LEU A 251 -7.37 -14.89 11.46
CA LEU A 251 -6.07 -14.27 11.69
C LEU A 251 -5.17 -15.02 12.68
N TRP A 252 -5.70 -15.89 13.54
CA TRP A 252 -4.90 -16.54 14.59
C TRP A 252 -3.66 -17.26 14.07
N ARG A 253 -3.73 -18.02 12.97
CA ARG A 253 -2.57 -18.73 12.40
C ARG A 253 -1.47 -17.75 12.01
N ARG A 254 -1.86 -16.64 11.38
CA ARG A 254 -0.94 -15.60 10.91
C ARG A 254 -0.22 -14.92 12.07
N TYR A 255 -0.87 -14.74 13.22
CA TYR A 255 -0.26 -14.08 14.38
C TYR A 255 0.47 -15.06 15.31
N VAL A 256 -0.16 -16.18 15.67
CA VAL A 256 0.37 -17.14 16.64
C VAL A 256 1.52 -17.96 16.06
N LEU A 257 1.42 -18.37 14.78
CA LEU A 257 2.49 -19.13 14.12
C LEU A 257 3.37 -18.22 13.25
N GLY A 258 2.75 -17.26 12.57
CA GLY A 258 3.47 -16.39 11.64
C GLY A 258 4.41 -15.39 12.31
N ASN A 259 4.04 -14.78 13.44
CA ASN A 259 4.94 -13.83 14.11
C ASN A 259 6.21 -14.51 14.66
N PRO A 260 6.14 -15.66 15.36
CA PRO A 260 7.34 -16.39 15.75
C PRO A 260 8.19 -16.82 14.55
N ALA A 261 7.56 -17.33 13.48
CA ALA A 261 8.28 -17.69 12.26
C ALA A 261 9.02 -16.48 11.65
N PHE A 262 8.38 -15.31 11.63
CA PHE A 262 8.99 -14.08 11.16
C PHE A 262 10.20 -13.69 12.02
N LEU A 263 10.06 -13.69 13.35
CA LEU A 263 11.15 -13.34 14.27
C LEU A 263 12.33 -14.30 14.16
N MET A 264 12.08 -15.61 14.04
CA MET A 264 13.13 -16.60 13.80
C MET A 264 13.87 -16.35 12.48
N ARG A 265 13.15 -15.95 11.43
CA ARG A 265 13.77 -15.58 10.14
C ARG A 265 14.62 -14.32 10.27
N MET A 266 14.16 -13.31 11.00
CA MET A 266 14.95 -12.10 11.28
C MET A 266 16.22 -12.44 12.07
N ALA A 267 16.10 -13.28 13.10
CA ALA A 267 17.24 -13.74 13.89
C ALA A 267 18.24 -14.54 13.05
N ARG A 268 17.76 -15.44 12.18
CA ARG A 268 18.60 -16.18 11.24
C ARG A 268 19.31 -15.26 10.25
N GLN A 269 18.59 -14.30 9.66
CA GLN A 269 19.19 -13.31 8.76
C GLN A 269 20.25 -12.47 9.46
N TYR A 270 20.01 -12.07 10.71
CA TYR A 270 21.00 -11.36 11.54
C TYR A 270 22.26 -12.21 11.76
N ALA A 271 22.08 -13.48 12.13
CA ALA A 271 23.18 -14.41 12.39
C ALA A 271 24.03 -14.70 11.15
N VAL A 272 23.40 -14.86 9.99
CA VAL A 272 24.08 -15.14 8.71
C VAL A 272 24.69 -13.87 8.10
N GLY A 273 24.04 -12.72 8.26
CA GLY A 273 24.42 -11.47 7.60
C GLY A 273 25.44 -10.62 8.35
N GLY A 274 25.61 -10.81 9.66
CA GLY A 274 26.33 -9.86 10.53
C GLY A 274 25.66 -8.47 10.52
N ARG A 275 26.01 -7.58 11.45
CA ARG A 275 25.52 -6.19 11.39
C ARG A 275 26.04 -5.55 10.09
N ARG A 276 25.18 -5.40 9.08
CA ARG A 276 25.41 -4.45 7.99
C ARG A 276 25.27 -3.04 8.57
N SER A 277 26.35 -2.58 9.18
CA SER A 277 26.48 -1.25 9.78
C SER A 277 26.44 -0.18 8.69
N GLY A 278 25.61 0.85 8.88
CA GLY A 278 25.68 2.14 8.16
C GLY A 278 24.48 2.45 7.29
#